data_AF-A0A915N6W7-F1
#
_entry.id   AF-A0A915N6W7-F1
#
_cell.length_a   1.000
_cell.length_b   1.000
_cell.length_c   1.000
_cell.angle_alpha   90.00
_cell.angle_beta   90.00
_cell.angle_gamma   90.00
#
_symmetry.space_group_name_H-M   'P 1'
#
loop_
_entity.id
_entity.type
_entity.pdbx_description
1 polymer ?
#
loop_
_entity_poly.entity_id
_entity_poly.type
_entity_poly.pdbx_seq_one_letter_code
_entity_poly.pdbx_strand_id
1 'polypeptide(L)'
;MVRNNFAMNVYNPRFDNDFVPRDIKTALETAPKKPTMIGFTSHESMFLSIQYPSSVFALNSPLSIINFTQFDRSKLINFIHNYMHRERGKATEEEAEQIANELESFYLEYQKKNIGKEDWRYFLEQYTMLLSDVQFIIPILAEARLKAANNWPVFLYQFDHVNKEHISKLPFRGVVHAAEYPYLLGPTLFGNYLLDSEDDRKVQALLLYAYGSFVKNG
;
A
#
# COMPACT_ATOMS: atom_id res chain seq x y z
N MET A 1 24.43 1.08 9.02
CA MET A 1 24.58 -0.39 9.16
C MET A 1 23.38 -1.06 9.84
N VAL A 2 22.55 -0.37 10.63
CA VAL A 2 21.43 -0.97 11.39
C VAL A 2 20.13 -1.16 10.57
N ARG A 3 19.92 -0.39 9.49
CA ARG A 3 18.65 -0.36 8.72
C ARG A 3 18.43 -1.59 7.81
N ASN A 4 19.49 -2.23 7.32
CA ASN A 4 19.39 -3.38 6.41
C ASN A 4 19.02 -4.70 7.12
N ASN A 5 19.02 -4.73 8.45
CA ASN A 5 18.91 -5.96 9.24
C ASN A 5 17.58 -6.11 9.99
N PHE A 6 16.65 -5.15 9.88
CA PHE A 6 15.37 -5.22 10.57
C PHE A 6 14.17 -5.06 9.63
N ALA A 7 13.28 -6.05 9.76
CA ALA A 7 11.92 -6.22 9.23
C ALA A 7 11.73 -6.16 7.71
N MET A 8 10.96 -7.13 7.20
CA MET A 8 10.40 -7.24 5.84
C MET A 8 11.28 -7.82 4.71
N ASN A 9 12.62 -7.85 4.82
CA ASN A 9 13.47 -8.43 3.76
C ASN A 9 14.40 -9.58 4.18
N VAL A 10 14.88 -9.61 5.44
CA VAL A 10 15.84 -10.63 5.93
C VAL A 10 15.14 -11.69 6.80
N TYR A 11 14.28 -11.24 7.71
CA TYR A 11 13.49 -12.07 8.61
C TYR A 11 12.01 -11.92 8.27
N ASN A 12 11.51 -12.86 7.48
CA ASN A 12 10.12 -12.97 7.04
C ASN A 12 9.64 -14.43 7.19
N PRO A 13 8.33 -14.69 7.23
CA PRO A 13 7.81 -16.06 7.18
C PRO A 13 8.41 -16.82 6.00
N ARG A 14 8.86 -18.05 6.24
CA ARG A 14 9.45 -18.93 5.22
C ARG A 14 8.69 -20.24 5.22
N PHE A 15 8.69 -20.92 4.06
CA PHE A 15 8.25 -22.31 4.01
C PHE A 15 9.17 -23.15 4.88
N ASP A 16 8.67 -23.51 6.06
CA ASP A 16 9.41 -24.23 7.10
C ASP A 16 8.90 -25.67 7.28
N ASN A 17 7.86 -26.06 6.52
CA ASN A 17 7.18 -27.35 6.64
C ASN A 17 6.56 -27.60 8.02
N ASP A 18 6.38 -26.55 8.83
CA ASP A 18 5.78 -26.58 10.17
C ASP A 18 4.71 -25.50 10.30
N PHE A 19 5.10 -24.25 10.59
CA PHE A 19 4.17 -23.14 10.75
C PHE A 19 3.62 -22.64 9.40
N VAL A 20 4.46 -22.55 8.37
CA VAL A 20 4.08 -22.27 6.98
C VAL A 20 4.43 -23.48 6.11
N PRO A 21 3.59 -24.53 6.11
CA PRO A 21 3.97 -25.78 5.49
C PRO A 21 3.85 -25.80 3.96
N ARG A 22 3.18 -24.79 3.37
CA ARG A 22 2.79 -24.74 1.96
C ARG A 22 2.66 -23.29 1.50
N ASP A 23 2.57 -23.08 0.18
CA ASP A 23 2.23 -21.78 -0.39
C ASP A 23 0.80 -21.35 -0.03
N ILE A 24 0.56 -20.04 -0.12
CA ILE A 24 -0.72 -19.41 0.26
C ILE A 24 -1.89 -19.98 -0.54
N LYS A 25 -1.71 -20.28 -1.84
CA LYS A 25 -2.81 -20.77 -2.68
C LYS A 25 -3.27 -22.14 -2.19
N THR A 26 -2.35 -23.09 -2.02
CA THR A 26 -2.69 -24.42 -1.48
C THR A 26 -3.22 -24.34 -0.05
N ALA A 27 -2.72 -23.42 0.76
CA ALA A 27 -3.24 -23.20 2.11
C ALA A 27 -4.71 -22.73 2.09
N LEU A 28 -5.07 -21.77 1.24
CA LEU A 28 -6.44 -21.23 1.16
C LEU A 28 -7.48 -22.25 0.66
N GLU A 29 -7.07 -23.17 -0.21
CA GLU A 29 -7.93 -24.26 -0.70
C GLU A 29 -8.29 -25.25 0.42
N THR A 30 -7.28 -25.62 1.22
CA THR A 30 -7.39 -26.72 2.19
C THR A 30 -7.73 -26.28 3.61
N ALA A 31 -7.44 -25.02 3.98
CA ALA A 31 -7.68 -24.53 5.33
C ALA A 31 -9.18 -24.44 5.67
N PRO A 32 -9.52 -24.46 6.98
CA PRO A 32 -10.87 -24.16 7.45
C PRO A 32 -11.29 -22.76 7.03
N LYS A 33 -12.47 -22.65 6.41
CA LYS A 33 -13.00 -21.41 5.86
C LYS A 33 -13.44 -20.53 7.03
N LYS A 34 -12.86 -19.34 7.13
CA LYS A 34 -13.19 -18.38 8.17
C LYS A 34 -13.62 -17.06 7.54
N PRO A 35 -14.70 -16.45 8.05
CA PRO A 35 -15.04 -15.09 7.73
C PRO A 35 -13.81 -14.18 7.85
N THR A 36 -13.53 -13.41 6.81
CA THR A 36 -12.35 -12.54 6.74
C THR A 36 -12.78 -11.12 6.38
N MET A 37 -12.39 -10.15 7.19
CA MET A 37 -12.42 -8.74 6.84
C MET A 37 -11.00 -8.31 6.44
N ILE A 38 -10.85 -7.75 5.24
CA ILE A 38 -9.57 -7.27 4.71
C ILE A 38 -9.78 -5.84 4.21
N GLY A 39 -8.83 -4.95 4.44
CA GLY A 39 -8.89 -3.62 3.89
C GLY A 39 -7.53 -3.04 3.54
N PHE A 40 -7.58 -1.93 2.84
CA PHE A 40 -6.43 -1.16 2.38
C PHE A 40 -6.78 0.32 2.29
N THR A 41 -5.75 1.15 2.18
CA THR A 41 -5.81 2.59 1.91
C THR A 41 -5.40 2.87 0.47
N SER A 42 -5.76 4.04 -0.07
CA SER A 42 -5.45 4.36 -1.48
C SER A 42 -3.96 4.63 -1.74
N HIS A 43 -3.19 5.02 -0.71
CA HIS A 43 -1.80 5.45 -0.84
C HIS A 43 -0.88 4.72 0.17
N GLU A 44 -1.07 3.41 0.32
CA GLU A 44 -0.36 2.53 1.25
C GLU A 44 1.14 2.84 1.34
N SER A 45 1.84 2.82 0.22
CA SER A 45 3.30 2.93 0.23
C SER A 45 3.82 4.29 0.64
N MET A 46 2.99 5.34 0.66
CA MET A 46 3.43 6.71 0.99
C MET A 46 4.03 6.81 2.39
N PHE A 47 3.49 6.05 3.35
CA PHE A 47 4.00 6.03 4.72
C PHE A 47 5.46 5.58 4.77
N LEU A 48 5.79 4.55 3.99
CA LEU A 48 7.09 3.87 3.98
C LEU A 48 8.09 4.50 3.00
N SER A 49 7.61 5.21 1.97
CA SER A 49 8.47 5.80 0.93
C SER A 49 8.70 7.30 1.09
N ILE A 50 7.76 8.06 1.65
CA ILE A 50 7.77 9.54 1.60
C ILE A 50 7.53 10.18 2.95
N GLN A 51 6.54 9.73 3.72
CA GLN A 51 6.11 10.44 4.94
C GLN A 51 7.17 10.38 6.05
N TYR A 52 7.84 9.23 6.21
CA TYR A 52 8.86 9.02 7.22
C TYR A 52 10.13 8.39 6.64
N PRO A 53 10.83 9.06 5.69
CA PRO A 53 11.84 8.45 4.84
C PRO A 53 13.14 8.10 5.58
N SER A 54 13.29 8.56 6.82
CA SER A 54 14.39 8.23 7.73
C SER A 54 13.99 7.29 8.88
N SER A 55 12.73 6.85 8.95
CA SER A 55 12.28 5.91 9.98
C SER A 55 12.85 4.51 9.78
N VAL A 56 12.88 3.71 10.86
CA VAL A 56 13.24 2.29 10.78
C VAL A 56 12.27 1.47 9.93
N PHE A 57 11.06 1.99 9.68
CA PHE A 57 10.06 1.35 8.83
C PHE A 57 10.17 1.74 7.36
N ALA A 58 10.84 2.86 7.05
CA ALA A 58 10.92 3.32 5.68
C ALA A 58 11.75 2.39 4.79
N LEU A 59 11.33 2.29 3.53
CA LEU A 59 11.99 1.46 2.54
C LEU A 59 13.41 1.95 2.29
N ASN A 60 14.30 1.04 1.92
CA ASN A 60 15.65 1.44 1.54
C ASN A 60 15.64 2.23 0.23
N SER A 61 16.59 3.15 0.09
CA SER A 61 16.87 3.78 -1.20
C SER A 61 17.07 2.70 -2.27
N PRO A 62 16.48 2.85 -3.46
CA PRO A 62 15.86 4.06 -4.03
C PRO A 62 14.33 4.15 -3.85
N LEU A 63 13.72 3.30 -3.03
CA LEU A 63 12.28 3.29 -2.79
C LEU A 63 11.81 4.35 -1.78
N SER A 64 12.74 5.05 -1.12
CA SER A 64 12.41 6.22 -0.31
C SER A 64 12.78 7.50 -1.03
N ILE A 65 11.85 8.46 -1.10
CA ILE A 65 12.03 9.75 -1.75
C ILE A 65 12.15 10.84 -0.68
N ILE A 66 13.35 11.40 -0.53
CA ILE A 66 13.64 12.46 0.45
C ILE A 66 13.42 13.85 -0.16
N ASN A 67 13.92 14.10 -1.37
CA ASN A 67 13.81 15.39 -2.04
C ASN A 67 12.69 15.36 -3.09
N PHE A 68 11.46 15.32 -2.59
CA PHE A 68 10.27 15.12 -3.42
C PHE A 68 9.96 16.27 -4.38
N THR A 69 10.41 17.50 -4.11
CA THR A 69 10.16 18.65 -5.00
C THR A 69 10.93 18.57 -6.30
N GLN A 70 11.95 17.72 -6.36
CA GLN A 70 12.70 17.44 -7.57
C GLN A 70 12.18 16.19 -8.29
N PHE A 71 11.09 15.56 -7.82
CA PHE A 71 10.57 14.34 -8.42
C PHE A 71 9.77 14.68 -9.68
N ASP A 72 10.27 14.25 -10.84
CA ASP A 72 9.70 14.58 -12.14
C ASP A 72 9.36 13.31 -12.94
N ARG A 73 8.84 13.52 -14.15
CA ARG A 73 8.50 12.43 -15.09
C ARG A 73 9.69 11.51 -15.33
N SER A 74 10.87 12.08 -15.57
CA SER A 74 12.09 11.34 -15.91
C SER A 74 12.51 10.43 -14.76
N LYS A 75 12.38 10.89 -13.51
CA LYS A 75 12.66 10.08 -12.32
C LYS A 75 11.67 8.93 -12.15
N LEU A 76 10.38 9.14 -12.41
CA LEU A 76 9.38 8.06 -12.37
C LEU A 76 9.64 7.02 -13.47
N ILE A 77 9.93 7.44 -14.70
CA ILE A 77 10.24 6.51 -15.80
C ILE A 77 11.50 5.71 -15.47
N ASN A 78 12.57 6.40 -15.05
CA ASN A 78 13.80 5.76 -14.60
C ASN A 78 13.49 4.76 -13.48
N PHE A 79 12.61 5.09 -12.54
CA PHE A 79 12.20 4.17 -11.48
C PHE A 79 11.53 2.89 -12.03
N ILE A 80 10.52 3.04 -12.90
CA ILE A 80 9.79 1.93 -13.53
C ILE A 80 10.75 0.98 -14.24
N HIS A 81 11.60 1.52 -15.11
CA HIS A 81 12.54 0.80 -15.97
C HIS A 81 13.79 0.26 -15.24
N ASN A 82 14.04 0.68 -14.00
CA ASN A 82 15.21 0.22 -13.25
C ASN A 82 14.90 -0.59 -11.99
N TYR A 83 13.67 -0.56 -11.46
CA TYR A 83 13.38 -1.19 -10.17
C TYR A 83 12.15 -2.09 -10.16
N MET A 84 11.18 -1.92 -11.06
CA MET A 84 9.91 -2.66 -10.97
C MET A 84 9.96 -4.09 -11.55
N HIS A 85 10.92 -4.40 -12.41
CA HIS A 85 10.98 -5.67 -13.13
C HIS A 85 12.30 -6.45 -12.93
N ARG A 86 13.04 -6.16 -11.84
CA ARG A 86 14.43 -6.64 -11.67
C ARG A 86 14.62 -7.81 -10.70
N GLU A 87 13.67 -8.72 -10.61
CA GLU A 87 13.98 -10.01 -9.99
C GLU A 87 14.80 -10.86 -10.98
N ARG A 88 16.09 -11.07 -10.68
CA ARG A 88 17.02 -11.80 -11.55
C ARG A 88 16.46 -13.19 -11.88
N GLY A 89 16.37 -13.48 -13.18
CA GLY A 89 16.01 -14.81 -13.69
C GLY A 89 14.50 -15.07 -13.83
N LYS A 90 13.64 -14.07 -13.63
CA LYS A 90 12.17 -14.23 -13.82
C LYS A 90 11.61 -13.64 -15.11
N ALA A 91 12.35 -12.78 -15.80
CA ALA A 91 11.97 -12.19 -17.08
C ALA A 91 13.21 -12.03 -17.97
N THR A 92 13.03 -12.18 -19.27
CA THR A 92 13.99 -11.74 -20.29
C THR A 92 14.07 -10.21 -20.34
N GLU A 93 15.10 -9.67 -20.99
CA GLU A 93 15.23 -8.21 -21.18
C GLU A 93 14.05 -7.63 -21.98
N GLU A 94 13.54 -8.37 -22.97
CA GLU A 94 12.39 -7.98 -23.77
C GLU A 94 11.10 -7.94 -22.95
N GLU A 95 10.82 -8.99 -22.16
CA GLU A 95 9.65 -9.03 -21.26
C GLU A 95 9.72 -7.93 -20.19
N ALA A 96 10.90 -7.69 -19.65
CA ALA A 96 11.14 -6.62 -18.69
C ALA A 96 10.82 -5.23 -19.27
N GLU A 97 11.29 -4.96 -20.49
CA GLU A 97 11.02 -3.72 -21.22
C GLU A 97 9.53 -3.60 -21.56
N GLN A 98 8.88 -4.69 -21.98
CA GLN A 98 7.43 -4.69 -22.24
C GLN A 98 6.64 -4.33 -20.98
N ILE A 99 6.94 -4.96 -19.84
CA ILE A 99 6.30 -4.67 -18.55
C ILE A 99 6.51 -3.20 -18.17
N ALA A 100 7.73 -2.68 -18.31
CA ALA A 100 8.04 -1.29 -18.00
C ALA A 100 7.22 -0.31 -18.86
N ASN A 101 7.08 -0.59 -20.15
CA ASN A 101 6.28 0.22 -21.07
C ASN A 101 4.78 0.16 -20.76
N GLU A 102 4.25 -1.01 -20.39
CA GLU A 102 2.85 -1.17 -19.96
C GLU A 102 2.57 -0.41 -18.65
N LEU A 103 3.48 -0.48 -17.67
CA LEU A 103 3.38 0.29 -16.43
C LEU A 103 3.47 1.80 -16.69
N GLU A 104 4.41 2.24 -17.54
CA GLU A 104 4.51 3.64 -17.93
C GLU A 104 3.19 4.12 -18.56
N SER A 105 2.64 3.35 -19.50
CA SER A 105 1.36 3.68 -20.14
C SER A 105 0.24 3.78 -19.13
N PHE A 106 0.07 2.77 -18.27
CA PHE A 106 -1.00 2.70 -17.28
C PHE A 106 -1.00 3.88 -16.31
N TYR A 107 0.16 4.21 -15.72
CA TYR A 107 0.25 5.27 -14.70
C TYR A 107 0.46 6.67 -15.28
N LEU A 108 0.97 6.84 -16.50
CA LEU A 108 1.26 8.17 -17.06
C LEU A 108 0.28 8.64 -18.14
N GLU A 109 -0.47 7.76 -18.81
CA GLU A 109 -1.34 8.17 -19.91
C GLU A 109 -2.75 8.55 -19.50
N TYR A 110 -3.28 7.95 -18.42
CA TYR A 110 -4.67 8.14 -18.01
C TYR A 110 -5.01 9.60 -17.64
N GLN A 111 -4.05 10.42 -17.18
CA GLN A 111 -4.31 11.78 -16.70
C GLN A 111 -3.76 12.92 -17.58
N LYS A 112 -3.41 12.66 -18.85
CA LYS A 112 -2.98 13.69 -19.82
C LYS A 112 -3.96 14.86 -20.00
N LYS A 113 -5.21 14.77 -19.51
CA LYS A 113 -6.29 15.74 -19.79
C LYS A 113 -6.31 17.01 -18.93
N ASN A 114 -5.66 17.10 -17.76
CA ASN A 114 -5.90 18.23 -16.84
C ASN A 114 -4.70 18.76 -16.03
N ILE A 115 -3.46 18.42 -16.37
CA ILE A 115 -2.30 18.81 -15.54
C ILE A 115 -1.41 19.78 -16.32
N GLY A 116 -1.21 20.98 -15.76
CA GLY A 116 -0.15 21.87 -16.20
C GLY A 116 1.16 21.10 -16.18
N LYS A 117 1.84 21.04 -17.33
CA LYS A 117 3.14 20.37 -17.46
C LYS A 117 4.02 20.76 -16.26
N GLU A 118 4.49 19.78 -15.49
CA GLU A 118 5.51 19.91 -14.41
C GLU A 118 5.07 20.08 -12.93
N ASP A 119 3.91 19.59 -12.49
CA ASP A 119 3.71 19.43 -11.02
C ASP A 119 4.38 18.14 -10.51
N TRP A 120 5.47 18.30 -9.73
CA TRP A 120 6.16 17.19 -9.08
C TRP A 120 5.23 16.36 -8.18
N ARG A 121 4.14 16.96 -7.67
CA ARG A 121 3.14 16.23 -6.87
C ARG A 121 2.45 15.15 -7.66
N TYR A 122 2.11 15.42 -8.93
CA TYR A 122 1.46 14.44 -9.78
C TYR A 122 2.35 13.22 -9.98
N PHE A 123 3.62 13.42 -10.35
CA PHE A 123 4.54 12.30 -10.56
C PHE A 123 4.82 11.55 -9.27
N LEU A 124 4.87 12.25 -8.13
CA LEU A 124 5.03 11.62 -6.83
C LEU A 124 3.79 10.81 -6.41
N GLU A 125 2.59 11.28 -6.76
CA GLU A 125 1.34 10.54 -6.57
C GLU A 125 1.31 9.28 -7.45
N GLN A 126 1.65 9.38 -8.74
CA GLN A 126 1.72 8.20 -9.62
C GLN A 126 2.75 7.18 -9.17
N TYR A 127 3.92 7.64 -8.70
CA TYR A 127 4.91 6.80 -8.04
C TYR A 127 4.33 6.07 -6.83
N THR A 128 3.58 6.79 -5.99
CA THR A 128 2.96 6.26 -4.77
C THR A 128 1.88 5.23 -5.10
N MET A 129 1.03 5.52 -6.10
CA MET A 129 0.00 4.60 -6.57
C MET A 129 0.62 3.30 -7.07
N LEU A 130 1.61 3.38 -7.96
CA LEU A 130 2.34 2.22 -8.48
C LEU A 130 2.93 1.37 -7.35
N LEU A 131 3.60 2.00 -6.40
CA LEU A 131 4.24 1.28 -5.32
C LEU A 131 3.20 0.65 -4.37
N SER A 132 2.10 1.35 -4.10
CA SER A 132 0.99 0.87 -3.26
C SER A 132 0.31 -0.34 -3.88
N ASP A 133 0.08 -0.31 -5.19
CA ASP A 133 -0.50 -1.42 -5.94
C ASP A 133 0.37 -2.67 -5.85
N VAL A 134 1.67 -2.55 -6.12
CA VAL A 134 2.57 -3.70 -6.11
C VAL A 134 2.82 -4.24 -4.70
N GLN A 135 2.98 -3.37 -3.70
CA GLN A 135 3.36 -3.81 -2.34
C GLN A 135 2.17 -4.31 -1.51
N PHE A 136 0.98 -3.74 -1.70
CA PHE A 136 -0.15 -3.96 -0.80
C PHE A 136 -1.43 -4.31 -1.54
N ILE A 137 -1.91 -3.45 -2.43
CA ILE A 137 -3.28 -3.51 -2.92
C ILE A 137 -3.48 -4.73 -3.82
N ILE A 138 -2.61 -4.98 -4.82
CA ILE A 138 -2.74 -6.16 -5.70
C ILE A 138 -2.64 -7.47 -4.89
N PRO A 139 -1.65 -7.66 -3.99
CA PRO A 139 -1.62 -8.84 -3.11
C PRO A 139 -2.90 -9.02 -2.27
N ILE A 140 -3.42 -7.95 -1.67
CA ILE A 140 -4.67 -7.96 -0.88
C ILE A 140 -5.86 -8.39 -1.75
N LEU A 141 -6.00 -7.80 -2.93
CA LEU A 141 -7.07 -8.14 -3.88
C LEU A 141 -6.92 -9.58 -4.41
N ALA A 142 -5.70 -10.04 -4.65
CA ALA A 142 -5.43 -11.40 -5.08
C ALA A 142 -5.82 -12.41 -3.99
N GLU A 143 -5.47 -12.16 -2.72
CA GLU A 143 -5.90 -13.00 -1.60
C GLU A 143 -7.43 -13.00 -1.45
N ALA A 144 -8.06 -11.83 -1.48
CA ALA A 144 -9.51 -11.70 -1.37
C ALA A 144 -10.23 -12.49 -2.47
N ARG A 145 -9.75 -12.41 -3.72
CA ARG A 145 -10.27 -13.18 -4.86
C ARG A 145 -10.08 -14.68 -4.68
N LEU A 146 -8.89 -15.13 -4.26
CA LEU A 146 -8.60 -16.54 -4.02
C LEU A 146 -9.47 -17.12 -2.89
N LYS A 147 -9.65 -16.37 -1.81
CA LYS A 147 -10.56 -16.72 -0.70
C LYS A 147 -12.00 -16.85 -1.19
N ALA A 148 -12.51 -15.86 -1.91
CA ALA A 148 -13.86 -15.88 -2.47
C ALA A 148 -14.07 -17.08 -3.41
N ALA A 149 -13.11 -17.36 -4.30
CA ALA A 149 -13.15 -18.51 -5.20
C ALA A 149 -13.16 -19.87 -4.47
N ASN A 150 -12.65 -19.90 -3.23
CA ASN A 150 -12.65 -21.06 -2.33
C ASN A 150 -13.78 -21.04 -1.30
N ASN A 151 -14.85 -20.27 -1.54
CA ASN A 151 -16.04 -20.16 -0.71
C ASN A 151 -15.78 -19.65 0.72
N TRP A 152 -14.75 -18.83 0.91
CA TRP A 152 -14.58 -18.08 2.15
C TRP A 152 -15.54 -16.87 2.15
N PRO A 153 -16.21 -16.56 3.27
CA PRO A 153 -16.88 -15.28 3.44
C PRO A 153 -15.83 -14.15 3.52
N VAL A 154 -15.84 -13.23 2.56
CA VAL A 154 -14.87 -12.13 2.47
C VAL A 154 -15.58 -10.79 2.48
N PHE A 155 -15.18 -9.91 3.40
CA PHE A 155 -15.61 -8.52 3.50
C PHE A 155 -14.41 -7.63 3.17
N LEU A 156 -14.39 -7.08 1.96
CA LEU A 156 -13.31 -6.20 1.49
C LEU A 156 -13.75 -4.74 1.66
N TYR A 157 -12.87 -3.90 2.20
CA TYR A 157 -13.11 -2.45 2.28
C TYR A 157 -11.90 -1.65 1.81
N GLN A 158 -12.13 -0.41 1.37
CA GLN A 158 -11.10 0.58 1.16
C GLN A 158 -11.35 1.75 2.13
N PHE A 159 -10.33 2.13 2.89
CA PHE A 159 -10.38 3.33 3.73
C PHE A 159 -9.86 4.52 2.93
N ASP A 160 -10.72 5.53 2.77
CA ASP A 160 -10.43 6.69 1.92
C ASP A 160 -10.71 8.04 2.60
N HIS A 161 -10.86 8.04 3.93
CA HIS A 161 -11.06 9.26 4.70
C HIS A 161 -9.73 9.96 4.97
N VAL A 162 -9.66 11.26 4.66
CA VAL A 162 -8.47 12.09 4.82
C VAL A 162 -8.65 13.02 6.01
N ASN A 163 -7.87 12.81 7.07
CA ASN A 163 -7.84 13.71 8.22
C ASN A 163 -7.16 15.04 7.87
N LYS A 164 -7.73 16.16 8.35
CA LYS A 164 -7.27 17.52 8.06
C LYS A 164 -5.87 17.83 8.63
N GLU A 165 -5.54 17.32 9.81
CA GLU A 165 -4.21 17.53 10.40
C GLU A 165 -3.17 16.70 9.67
N HIS A 166 -3.55 15.51 9.22
CA HIS A 166 -2.64 14.61 8.52
C HIS A 166 -2.31 15.07 7.10
N ILE A 167 -3.30 15.54 6.32
CA ILE A 167 -3.07 16.09 4.97
C ILE A 167 -2.07 17.26 4.96
N SER A 168 -2.04 18.08 6.02
CA SER A 168 -1.12 19.21 6.13
C SER A 168 0.37 18.81 6.15
N LYS A 169 0.65 17.54 6.46
CA LYS A 169 2.00 16.98 6.58
C LYS A 169 2.44 16.21 5.32
N LEU A 170 1.58 16.13 4.31
CA LEU A 170 1.78 15.31 3.12
C LEU A 170 2.05 16.19 1.90
N PRO A 171 2.87 15.71 0.94
CA PRO A 171 3.20 16.48 -0.26
C PRO A 171 2.00 16.69 -1.20
N PHE A 172 1.02 15.79 -1.14
CA PHE A 172 -0.24 15.83 -1.87
C PHE A 172 -1.34 15.15 -1.04
N ARG A 173 -2.60 15.28 -1.46
CA ARG A 173 -3.75 14.68 -0.78
C ARG A 173 -3.74 13.16 -0.99
N GLY A 174 -3.50 12.39 0.07
CA GLY A 174 -3.53 10.93 0.01
C GLY A 174 -3.86 10.30 1.37
N VAL A 175 -4.29 9.04 1.34
CA VAL A 175 -4.63 8.23 2.53
C VAL A 175 -3.56 7.16 2.69
N VAL A 176 -2.67 7.35 3.65
CA VAL A 176 -1.46 6.52 3.82
C VAL A 176 -1.76 5.24 4.58
N HIS A 177 -0.82 4.29 4.52
CA HIS A 177 -0.83 3.10 5.35
C HIS A 177 -1.16 3.40 6.82
N ALA A 178 -2.11 2.64 7.36
CA ALA A 178 -2.58 2.71 8.73
C ALA A 178 -3.27 4.04 9.12
N ALA A 179 -3.70 4.86 8.14
CA ALA A 179 -4.50 6.07 8.38
C ALA A 179 -5.84 5.78 9.10
N GLU A 180 -6.33 4.54 9.03
CA GLU A 180 -7.53 4.06 9.70
C GLU A 180 -7.31 3.72 11.18
N TYR A 181 -6.07 3.46 11.60
CA TYR A 181 -5.77 2.99 12.98
C TYR A 181 -6.19 4.00 14.05
N PRO A 182 -5.99 5.32 13.90
CA PRO A 182 -6.51 6.30 14.86
C PRO A 182 -8.01 6.19 15.15
N TYR A 183 -8.79 5.79 14.14
CA TYR A 183 -10.24 5.63 14.23
C TYR A 183 -10.65 4.32 14.92
N LEU A 184 -9.78 3.30 14.92
CA LEU A 184 -10.04 1.99 15.53
C LEU A 184 -9.41 1.84 16.92
N LEU A 185 -8.16 2.27 17.08
CA LEU A 185 -7.29 1.97 18.23
C LEU A 185 -6.96 3.21 19.06
N GLY A 186 -7.41 4.39 18.62
CA GLY A 186 -7.12 5.67 19.26
C GLY A 186 -5.90 6.38 18.66
N PRO A 187 -5.80 7.71 18.88
CA PRO A 187 -4.98 8.58 18.06
C PRO A 187 -3.46 8.40 18.22
N THR A 188 -3.00 7.83 19.34
CA THR A 188 -1.59 7.87 19.78
C THR A 188 -0.63 6.98 19.02
N LEU A 189 -1.11 6.06 18.18
CA LEU A 189 -0.27 5.03 17.56
C LEU A 189 0.67 5.60 16.48
N PHE A 190 0.26 6.66 15.77
CA PHE A 190 1.05 7.29 14.70
C PHE A 190 1.14 8.83 14.81
N GLY A 191 1.13 9.34 16.05
CA GLY A 191 1.18 10.77 16.36
C GLY A 191 -0.06 11.20 17.15
N ASN A 192 -0.39 12.49 17.13
CA ASN A 192 -1.65 12.97 17.70
C ASN A 192 -2.61 13.27 16.56
N TYR A 193 -3.49 12.31 16.24
CA TYR A 193 -4.64 12.55 15.37
C TYR A 193 -5.74 13.24 16.19
N LEU A 194 -6.10 14.46 15.83
CA LEU A 194 -7.30 15.07 16.36
C LEU A 194 -8.49 14.57 15.53
N LEU A 195 -9.43 13.92 16.21
CA LEU A 195 -10.69 13.41 15.64
C LEU A 195 -11.82 14.38 16.03
N ASP A 196 -11.66 15.65 15.68
CA ASP A 196 -12.48 16.76 16.20
C ASP A 196 -13.56 17.21 15.21
N SER A 197 -13.47 16.84 13.93
CA SER A 197 -14.51 17.13 12.96
C SER A 197 -15.71 16.19 13.09
N GLU A 198 -16.86 16.62 12.57
CA GLU A 198 -18.05 15.77 12.50
C GLU A 198 -17.81 14.55 11.60
N ASP A 199 -17.06 14.72 10.51
CA ASP A 199 -16.71 13.66 9.58
C ASP A 199 -15.79 12.63 10.24
N ASP A 200 -14.79 13.07 11.02
CA ASP A 200 -13.91 12.15 11.77
C ASP A 200 -14.73 11.28 12.75
N ARG A 201 -15.70 11.87 13.44
CA ARG A 201 -16.59 11.14 14.37
C ARG A 201 -17.48 10.14 13.65
N LYS A 202 -18.03 10.50 12.48
CA LYS A 202 -18.84 9.59 11.65
C LYS A 202 -18.02 8.41 11.16
N VAL A 203 -16.81 8.68 10.67
CA VAL A 203 -15.88 7.66 10.20
C VAL A 203 -15.46 6.74 11.35
N GLN A 204 -15.13 7.30 12.51
CA GLN A 204 -14.83 6.52 13.72
C GLN A 204 -16.01 5.62 14.11
N ALA A 205 -17.22 6.16 14.20
CA ALA A 205 -18.40 5.38 14.56
C ALA A 205 -18.67 4.24 13.56
N LEU A 206 -18.53 4.51 12.26
CA LEU A 206 -18.71 3.52 11.20
C LEU A 206 -17.66 2.39 11.31
N LEU A 207 -16.38 2.74 11.48
CA LEU A 207 -15.30 1.75 11.59
C LEU A 207 -15.47 0.88 12.84
N LEU A 208 -15.75 1.48 13.99
CA LEU A 208 -15.99 0.75 15.24
C LEU A 208 -17.21 -0.16 15.12
N TYR A 209 -18.28 0.29 14.47
CA TYR A 209 -19.46 -0.53 14.23
C TYR A 209 -19.16 -1.70 13.28
N ALA A 210 -18.47 -1.44 12.16
CA ALA A 210 -18.12 -2.46 11.18
C ALA A 210 -17.25 -3.56 11.80
N TYR A 211 -16.15 -3.18 12.47
CA TYR A 211 -15.27 -4.13 13.14
C TYR A 211 -15.97 -4.83 14.31
N GLY A 212 -16.71 -4.10 15.14
CA GLY A 212 -17.44 -4.67 16.28
C GLY A 212 -18.54 -5.64 15.86
N SER A 213 -19.22 -5.38 14.74
CA SER A 213 -20.20 -6.29 14.16
C SER A 213 -19.53 -7.52 13.55
N PHE A 214 -18.44 -7.34 12.80
CA PHE A 214 -17.69 -8.45 12.21
C PHE A 214 -17.12 -9.39 13.27
N VAL A 215 -16.58 -8.88 14.38
CA VAL A 215 -16.10 -9.73 15.48
C VAL A 215 -17.22 -10.58 16.10
N LYS A 216 -18.46 -10.06 16.14
CA LYS A 216 -19.60 -10.75 16.77
C LYS A 216 -20.32 -11.72 15.84
N ASN A 217 -20.43 -11.35 14.56
CA ASN A 217 -21.34 -11.99 13.60
C ASN A 217 -20.63 -12.50 12.35
N GLY A 218 -19.33 -12.22 12.22
CA GLY A 218 -18.49 -12.62 11.11
C GLY A 218 -18.53 -14.11 10.91
#